data_AF-A0A7Y5GTD8-F1
#
_entry.id   AF-A0A7Y5GTD8-F1
#
_cell.length_a   1.000
_cell.length_b   1.000
_cell.length_c   1.000
_cell.angle_alpha   90.00
_cell.angle_beta   90.00
_cell.angle_gamma   90.00
#
_symmetry.space_group_name_H-M   'P 1'
#
loop_
_entity.id
_entity.type
_entity.pdbx_description
1 polymer ?
#
loop_
_entity_poly.entity_id
_entity_poly.type
_entity_poly.pdbx_seq_one_letter_code
_entity_poly.pdbx_strand_id
1 'polypeptide(L)' 'MAIKVRQGDGSFGTVILTLDGNKVRVGDGSFGKVIATIDGQKVREGDGSFGTVIATTEGGRASGAAAAVFLLRM' A
#
# COMPACT_ATOMS: atom_id res chain seq x y z
N MET A 1 0.42 6.05 12.98
CA MET A 1 0.58 7.03 11.88
C MET A 1 0.33 6.29 10.57
N ALA A 2 -0.58 6.78 9.73
CA ALA A 2 -0.84 6.21 8.42
C ALA A 2 -0.10 7.02 7.34
N ILE A 3 0.52 6.34 6.38
CA ILE A 3 1.20 6.96 5.23
C ILE A 3 0.17 7.07 4.10
N LYS A 4 0.08 8.23 3.46
CA LYS A 4 -0.85 8.49 2.36
C LYS A 4 -0.07 8.59 1.05
N VAL A 5 -0.50 7.84 0.03
CA VAL A 5 -0.04 8.00 -1.34
C VAL A 5 -1.05 8.85 -2.08
N ARG A 6 -0.57 9.93 -2.68
CA ARG A 6 -1.38 10.90 -3.42
C ARG A 6 -1.05 10.83 -4.90
N GLN A 7 -2.05 11.07 -5.73
CA GLN A 7 -1.85 11.27 -7.15
C GLN A 7 -1.29 12.69 -7.39
N GLY A 8 -0.28 12.80 -8.25
CA GLY A 8 0.36 14.08 -8.62
C GLY A 8 1.61 14.39 -7.81
N ASP A 9 2.12 15.62 -7.97
CA ASP A 9 3.40 16.10 -7.40
C ASP A 9 3.24 16.91 -6.11
N GLY A 10 2.01 17.07 -5.61
CA GLY A 10 1.70 17.97 -4.50
C GLY A 10 0.99 17.33 -3.31
N SER A 11 1.09 18.00 -2.15
CA SER A 11 0.44 17.62 -0.88
C SER A 11 -1.10 17.67 -0.91
N PHE A 12 -1.67 18.30 -1.94
CA PHE A 12 -3.12 18.47 -2.13
C PHE A 12 -3.72 17.44 -3.10
N GLY A 13 -2.92 16.52 -3.63
CA GLY A 13 -3.39 15.48 -4.54
C GLY A 13 -4.37 14.52 -3.86
N THR A 14 -5.26 13.93 -4.66
CA THR A 14 -6.21 12.90 -4.20
C THR A 14 -5.46 11.72 -3.61
N VAL A 15 -5.82 11.31 -2.39
CA VAL A 15 -5.25 10.10 -1.78
C VAL A 15 -5.81 8.89 -2.49
N ILE A 16 -4.92 8.15 -3.13
CA ILE A 16 -5.24 6.95 -3.88
C ILE A 16 -5.05 5.70 -3.04
N LEU A 17 -4.04 5.71 -2.15
CA LEU A 17 -3.77 4.63 -1.22
C LEU A 17 -3.43 5.17 0.16
N THR A 18 -3.89 4.46 1.17
CA THR A 18 -3.49 4.67 2.57
C THR A 18 -2.80 3.41 3.06
N LEU A 19 -1.56 3.56 3.51
CA LEU A 19 -0.89 2.55 4.29
C LEU A 19 -1.19 2.78 5.76
N ASP A 20 -1.91 1.84 6.36
CA ASP A 20 -2.26 1.88 7.78
C ASP A 20 -1.76 0.60 8.45
N GLY A 21 -0.73 0.76 9.29
CA GLY A 21 0.06 -0.35 9.82
C GLY A 21 0.77 -1.11 8.71
N ASN A 22 0.46 -2.40 8.60
CA ASN A 22 0.97 -3.27 7.54
C ASN A 22 -0.02 -3.47 6.38
N LYS A 23 -1.14 -2.74 6.34
CA LYS A 23 -2.17 -2.91 5.31
C LYS A 23 -2.17 -1.74 4.35
N VAL A 24 -2.18 -2.05 3.05
CA VAL A 24 -2.39 -1.08 1.97
C VAL A 24 -3.87 -1.06 1.61
N ARG A 25 -4.49 0.11 1.78
CA ARG A 25 -5.92 0.33 1.52
C ARG A 25 -6.12 1.32 0.39
N VAL A 26 -7.23 1.17 -0.33
CA VAL A 26 -7.66 2.14 -1.35
C VAL A 26 -8.34 3.34 -0.69
N GLY A 27 -7.99 4.54 -1.13
CA GLY A 27 -8.60 5.81 -0.72
C GLY A 27 -7.98 6.45 0.52
N ASP A 28 -8.58 7.55 0.98
CA ASP A 28 -8.21 8.27 2.19
C ASP A 28 -8.89 7.65 3.42
N GLY A 29 -8.16 6.82 4.17
CA GLY A 29 -8.58 6.39 5.51
C GLY A 29 -8.46 4.90 5.82
N SER A 30 -8.73 4.57 7.10
CA SER A 30 -8.58 3.22 7.68
C SER A 30 -9.73 2.25 7.34
N PHE A 31 -10.80 2.75 6.73
CA PHE A 31 -11.98 1.96 6.33
C PHE A 31 -11.98 1.54 4.85
N GLY A 32 -10.96 1.97 4.08
CA GLY A 32 -10.81 1.56 2.69
C GLY A 32 -10.57 0.06 2.53
N LYS A 33 -10.95 -0.49 1.38
CA LYS A 33 -10.70 -1.90 1.04
C LYS A 33 -9.19 -2.17 1.09
N VAL A 34 -8.80 -3.18 1.86
CA VAL A 34 -7.42 -3.69 1.89
C VAL A 34 -7.17 -4.44 0.60
N ILE A 35 -6.11 -4.05 -0.10
CA ILE A 35 -5.71 -4.66 -1.37
C ILE A 35 -4.34 -5.31 -1.30
N ALA A 36 -3.56 -5.01 -0.26
CA ALA A 36 -2.32 -5.72 0.02
C ALA A 36 -1.95 -5.67 1.50
N THR A 37 -1.13 -6.63 1.91
CA THR A 37 -0.58 -6.76 3.26
C THR A 37 0.93 -6.88 3.17
N ILE A 38 1.63 -6.14 4.02
CA ILE A 38 3.08 -6.20 4.19
C ILE A 38 3.40 -7.22 5.27
N ASP A 39 4.13 -8.25 4.88
CA ASP A 39 4.57 -9.36 5.72
C ASP A 39 6.11 -9.38 5.70
N GLY A 40 6.71 -8.65 6.65
CA GLY A 40 8.14 -8.39 6.68
C GLY A 40 8.59 -7.60 5.44
N GLN A 41 9.40 -8.22 4.59
CA GLN A 41 9.85 -7.63 3.33
C GLN A 41 8.90 -7.90 2.16
N LYS A 42 7.93 -8.79 2.31
CA LYS A 42 7.05 -9.22 1.21
C LYS A 42 5.77 -8.40 1.20
N VAL A 43 5.34 -8.01 0.02
CA VAL A 43 4.04 -7.39 -0.23
C VAL A 43 3.15 -8.46 -0.85
N ARG A 44 2.05 -8.76 -0.18
CA ARG A 44 1.11 -9.80 -0.57
C ARG A 44 -0.20 -9.18 -1.00
N GLU A 45 -0.81 -9.69 -2.04
CA GLU A 45 -2.14 -9.25 -2.46
C GLU A 45 -3.22 -9.66 -1.44
N GLY A 46 -4.16 -8.76 -1.20
CA GLY A 46 -5.31 -8.98 -0.31
C GLY A 46 -5.06 -8.69 1.17
N ASP A 47 -6.06 -9.02 1.97
CA ASP A 47 -6.09 -8.80 3.43
C ASP A 47 -5.67 -10.06 4.18
N GLY A 48 -4.38 -10.41 4.10
CA GLY A 48 -3.86 -11.57 4.81
C GLY A 48 -2.46 -12.02 4.42
N SER A 49 -1.90 -12.92 5.23
CA SER A 49 -0.53 -13.45 5.07
C SER A 49 -0.41 -14.57 4.04
N PHE A 50 -1.53 -15.03 3.47
CA PHE A 50 -1.59 -16.12 2.50
C PHE A 50 -1.74 -15.66 1.05
N GLY A 51 -1.82 -14.35 0.83
CA GLY A 51 -1.88 -13.77 -0.52
C GLY A 51 -0.63 -14.02 -1.35
N THR A 52 -0.81 -13.99 -2.67
CA THR A 52 0.27 -14.02 -3.65
C THR A 52 1.26 -12.89 -3.38
N VAL A 53 2.55 -13.21 -3.37
CA VAL A 53 3.59 -12.19 -3.23
C VAL A 53 3.70 -11.44 -4.56
N ILE A 54 3.42 -10.14 -4.52
CA ILE A 54 3.44 -9.26 -5.71
C ILE A 54 4.67 -8.35 -5.75
N ALA A 55 5.34 -8.15 -4.60
CA ALA A 55 6.59 -7.39 -4.54
C ALA A 55 7.41 -7.74 -3.28
N THR A 56 8.69 -7.38 -3.30
CA THR A 56 9.59 -7.43 -2.15
C THR A 56 10.20 -6.04 -1.95
N THR A 57 10.21 -5.54 -0.72
CA THR A 57 10.80 -4.24 -0.37
C THR A 57 12.14 -4.43 0.32
N GLU A 58 13.19 -3.91 -0.32
CA GLU A 58 14.53 -3.82 0.27
C GLU A 58 14.59 -2.60 1.20
N GLY A 59 15.02 -2.78 2.45
CA GLY A 59 15.14 -1.68 3.42
C GLY A 59 13.86 -1.27 4.17
N GLY A 60 12.79 -2.07 4.11
CA GLY A 60 11.61 -1.92 4.98
C GLY A 60 10.74 -0.69 4.73
N ARG A 61 10.90 -0.01 3.58
CA ARG A 61 10.12 1.19 3.25
C ARG A 61 8.73 0.81 2.77
N ALA A 62 7.76 0.89 3.68
CA ALA A 62 6.35 0.63 3.39
C ALA A 62 5.75 1.53 2.30
N SER A 63 6.37 2.68 2.00
CA SER A 63 6.06 3.52 0.84
C SER A 63 6.27 2.81 -0.50
N GLY A 64 7.30 1.94 -0.60
CA GLY A 64 7.57 1.14 -1.80
C GLY A 64 6.51 0.06 -2.03
N ALA A 65 5.94 -0.49 -0.95
CA ALA A 65 4.85 -1.44 -1.03
C ALA A 65 3.58 -0.82 -1.60
N ALA A 66 3.22 0.39 -1.16
CA ALA A 66 2.06 1.10 -1.72
C ALA A 66 2.27 1.47 -3.20
N ALA A 67 3.49 1.84 -3.61
CA ALA A 67 3.81 2.09 -5.01
C ALA A 67 3.71 0.82 -5.89
N ALA A 68 4.23 -0.31 -5.42
CA ALA A 68 4.14 -1.58 -6.13
C ALA A 68 2.68 -2.01 -6.35
N VAL A 69 1.85 -1.85 -5.32
CA VAL A 69 0.41 -2.15 -5.40
C VAL A 69 -0.30 -1.23 -6.38
N PHE A 70 0.04 0.05 -6.40
CA PHE A 70 -0.54 1.01 -7.35
C PHE A 70 -0.23 0.65 -8.80
N LEU A 71 1.02 0.30 -9.10
CA LEU A 71 1.48 -0.05 -10.46
C LEU A 71 0.84 -1.33 -11.01
N LEU A 72 0.53 -2.32 -10.17
CA LEU A 72 -0.15 -3.56 -10.59
C LEU A 72 -1.63 -3.35 -10.95
N ARG A 73 -2.20 -2.19 -10.62
CA ARG A 73 -3.64 -1.90 -10.76
C ARG A 73 -3.96 -0.94 -11.91
N MET A 74 -2.95 -0.46 -12.61
CA MET A 74 -3.01 0.30 -13.87
C MET A 74 -2.76 -0.62 -15.06
#